data_AF-A0A365P457-F1
#
_entry.id   AF-A0A365P457-F1
#
_cell.length_a   1.000
_cell.length_b   1.000
_cell.length_c   1.000
_cell.angle_alpha   90.00
_cell.angle_beta   90.00
_cell.angle_gamma   90.00
#
_symmetry.space_group_name_H-M   'P 1'
#
loop_
_entity.id
_entity.type
_entity.pdbx_description
1 polymer ?
#
loop_
_entity_poly.entity_id
_entity_poly.type
_entity_poly.pdbx_seq_one_letter_code
_entity_poly.pdbx_strand_id
1 'polypeptide(L)'
;MRKNTLIISLSILLIGLLTFRLFFQEKNDLPCVLSNKDFTELENCIKKLTVQDEIRGRWIYLRELSPDFKEGIFEYYQHIYKDGKKSDSYEVFQIKLITAENDIIHYEFSEQKNKKVKSDWSDSYIWKPYYVLIERFKNEKKLNNLKTTFKNNFQAELNEKELFLKDYTYGENCGVGAMNSKERIELNDFVVKNNKNSILNWLKSTNSEKQLYAVEGILKLIKSGSQFSKQELDLFRKVTDKKGTIKVCHGCIYSTQEVSEIIKNIKSQL
;
A
#
# COMPACT_ATOMS: atom_id res chain seq x y z
N MET A 1 -49.57 -54.32 11.12
CA MET A 1 -49.21 -53.06 11.82
C MET A 1 -47.72 -53.09 12.16
N ARG A 2 -47.05 -51.92 12.09
CA ARG A 2 -45.63 -51.65 12.42
C ARG A 2 -44.57 -51.92 11.34
N LYS A 3 -44.49 -51.04 10.34
CA LYS A 3 -43.24 -50.61 9.67
C LYS A 3 -43.49 -49.19 9.17
N ASN A 4 -42.82 -48.17 9.74
CA ASN A 4 -42.62 -46.82 9.15
C ASN A 4 -42.03 -45.77 10.12
N THR A 5 -41.45 -46.14 11.26
CA THR A 5 -40.88 -45.15 12.20
C THR A 5 -39.35 -45.04 12.18
N LEU A 6 -38.64 -45.72 11.27
CA LEU A 6 -37.18 -45.80 11.30
C LEU A 6 -36.44 -44.93 10.26
N ILE A 7 -37.15 -44.21 9.39
CA ILE A 7 -36.53 -43.45 8.29
C ILE A 7 -36.37 -41.95 8.62
N ILE A 8 -37.12 -41.42 9.60
CA ILE A 8 -37.10 -39.98 9.92
C ILE A 8 -35.92 -39.60 10.84
N SER A 9 -35.34 -40.55 11.58
CA SER A 9 -34.23 -40.29 12.50
C SER A 9 -32.85 -40.18 11.82
N LEU A 10 -32.70 -40.65 10.57
CA LEU A 10 -31.43 -40.57 9.85
C LEU A 10 -31.22 -39.20 9.16
N SER A 11 -32.31 -38.49 8.82
CA SER A 11 -32.25 -37.18 8.17
C SER A 11 -31.84 -36.05 9.13
N ILE A 12 -32.15 -36.17 10.41
CA ILE A 12 -31.83 -35.15 11.43
C ILE A 12 -30.34 -35.21 11.81
N LEU A 13 -29.73 -36.40 11.76
CA LEU A 13 -28.30 -36.57 12.06
C LEU A 13 -27.39 -36.00 10.95
N LEU A 14 -27.85 -36.03 9.69
CA LEU A 14 -27.10 -35.44 8.56
C LEU A 14 -27.14 -33.92 8.56
N ILE A 15 -28.25 -33.31 9.01
CA ILE A 15 -28.38 -31.85 9.13
C ILE A 15 -27.54 -31.32 10.30
N GLY A 16 -27.44 -32.07 11.40
CA GLY A 16 -26.56 -31.74 12.53
C GLY A 16 -25.07 -31.78 12.18
N LEU A 17 -24.65 -32.72 11.32
CA LEU A 17 -23.25 -32.81 10.87
C LEU A 17 -22.86 -31.74 9.83
N LEU A 18 -23.83 -31.14 9.13
CA LEU A 18 -23.59 -30.00 8.25
C LEU A 18 -23.45 -28.68 9.00
N THR A 19 -24.09 -28.52 10.17
CA THR A 19 -23.93 -27.30 10.99
C THR A 19 -22.63 -27.27 11.79
N PHE A 20 -21.99 -28.41 12.05
CA PHE A 20 -20.71 -28.47 12.77
C PHE A 20 -19.47 -28.13 11.93
N ARG A 21 -19.59 -27.98 10.60
CA ARG A 21 -18.52 -27.42 9.76
C ARG A 21 -18.50 -25.90 9.68
N LEU A 22 -19.50 -25.21 10.24
CA LEU A 22 -19.60 -23.74 10.16
C LEU A 22 -18.77 -22.99 11.22
N PHE A 23 -18.14 -23.69 12.17
CA PHE A 23 -17.42 -23.07 13.29
C PHE A 23 -15.90 -23.33 13.32
N PHE A 24 -15.31 -23.85 12.24
CA PHE A 24 -13.89 -24.25 12.25
C PHE A 24 -13.03 -23.69 11.09
N GLN A 25 -13.43 -22.59 10.45
CA GLN A 25 -12.73 -22.09 9.25
C GLN A 25 -12.60 -20.56 9.09
N GLU A 26 -12.64 -19.78 10.17
CA GLU A 26 -12.45 -18.31 10.14
C GLU A 26 -11.05 -17.85 9.66
N LYS A 27 -10.10 -18.76 9.42
CA LYS A 27 -8.75 -18.39 8.94
C LYS A 27 -8.68 -17.94 7.46
N ASN A 28 -9.78 -17.98 6.70
CA ASN A 28 -9.77 -17.91 5.23
C ASN A 28 -10.61 -16.79 4.57
N ASP A 29 -11.10 -15.80 5.32
CA ASP A 29 -12.01 -14.80 4.73
C ASP A 29 -11.31 -13.87 3.73
N LEU A 30 -10.06 -13.48 3.97
CA LEU A 30 -9.34 -12.57 3.08
C LEU A 30 -9.01 -13.18 1.70
N PRO A 31 -8.45 -14.40 1.58
CA PRO A 31 -8.28 -15.04 0.28
C PRO A 31 -9.61 -15.17 -0.49
N CYS A 32 -10.69 -15.53 0.21
CA CYS A 32 -12.02 -15.64 -0.39
C CYS A 32 -12.49 -14.28 -0.97
N VAL A 33 -12.40 -13.21 -0.18
CA VAL A 33 -12.80 -11.86 -0.62
C VAL A 33 -11.89 -11.33 -1.73
N LEU A 34 -10.58 -11.58 -1.67
CA LEU A 34 -9.64 -11.21 -2.74
C LEU A 34 -9.99 -11.90 -4.07
N SER A 35 -10.50 -13.13 -4.03
CA SER A 35 -10.89 -13.89 -5.24
C SER A 35 -12.06 -13.25 -6.00
N ASN A 36 -12.92 -12.50 -5.30
CA ASN A 36 -14.03 -11.73 -5.88
C ASN A 36 -13.53 -10.51 -6.68
N LYS A 37 -12.30 -10.05 -6.41
CA LYS A 37 -11.67 -8.88 -7.03
C LYS A 37 -12.48 -7.59 -6.84
N ASP A 38 -13.26 -7.50 -5.78
CA ASP A 38 -14.00 -6.31 -5.38
C ASP A 38 -13.30 -5.62 -4.21
N PHE A 39 -12.86 -4.38 -4.44
CA PHE A 39 -12.16 -3.58 -3.44
C PHE A 39 -13.08 -3.13 -2.30
N THR A 40 -14.35 -2.86 -2.57
CA THR A 40 -15.33 -2.48 -1.55
C THR A 40 -15.59 -3.66 -0.61
N GLU A 41 -15.73 -4.86 -1.16
CA GLU A 41 -15.84 -6.09 -0.34
C GLU A 41 -14.59 -6.30 0.52
N LEU A 42 -13.39 -6.10 -0.05
CA LEU A 42 -12.14 -6.18 0.69
C LEU A 42 -12.09 -5.15 1.83
N GLU A 43 -12.43 -3.89 1.57
CA GLU A 43 -12.45 -2.85 2.60
C GLU A 43 -13.45 -3.16 3.72
N ASN A 44 -14.63 -3.67 3.38
CA ASN A 44 -15.63 -4.07 4.37
C ASN A 44 -15.16 -5.25 5.21
N CYS A 45 -14.52 -6.25 4.58
CA CYS A 45 -13.90 -7.38 5.26
C CYS A 45 -12.80 -6.91 6.24
N ILE A 46 -11.88 -6.05 5.79
CA ILE A 46 -10.81 -5.48 6.62
C ILE A 46 -11.39 -4.72 7.82
N LYS A 47 -12.41 -3.87 7.59
CA LYS A 47 -13.08 -3.12 8.66
C LYS A 47 -13.70 -4.05 9.69
N LYS A 48 -14.42 -5.09 9.24
CA LYS A 48 -15.05 -6.08 10.11
C LYS A 48 -14.02 -6.82 10.96
N LEU A 49 -12.97 -7.36 10.34
CA LEU A 49 -11.91 -8.12 11.03
C LEU A 49 -11.15 -7.26 12.05
N THR A 50 -10.99 -5.97 11.78
CA THR A 50 -10.33 -5.03 12.71
C THR A 50 -11.22 -4.72 13.93
N VAL A 51 -12.54 -4.65 13.76
CA VAL A 51 -13.50 -4.38 14.86
C VAL A 51 -13.65 -5.58 15.81
N GLN A 52 -13.49 -6.81 15.29
CA GLN A 52 -13.61 -8.03 16.08
C GLN A 52 -12.35 -8.37 16.90
N ASP A 53 -11.30 -7.52 16.87
CA ASP A 53 -9.97 -7.77 17.45
C ASP A 53 -9.31 -9.09 16.98
N GLU A 54 -9.79 -9.66 15.87
CA GLU A 54 -9.27 -10.88 15.25
C GLU A 54 -7.94 -10.60 14.55
N ILE A 55 -7.85 -9.44 13.90
CA ILE A 55 -6.63 -8.94 13.28
C ILE A 55 -6.33 -7.52 13.74
N ARG A 56 -5.05 -7.21 13.86
CA ARG A 56 -4.59 -5.82 13.86
C ARG A 56 -4.19 -5.49 12.43
N GLY A 57 -4.97 -4.67 11.73
CA GLY A 57 -4.70 -4.28 10.34
C GLY A 57 -4.33 -2.81 10.20
N ARG A 58 -3.51 -2.47 9.20
CA ARG A 58 -3.32 -1.07 8.77
C ARG A 58 -2.94 -0.97 7.31
N TRP A 59 -3.39 0.11 6.68
CA TRP A 59 -2.81 0.57 5.43
C TRP A 59 -1.44 1.20 5.71
N ILE A 60 -0.41 0.69 5.03
CA ILE A 60 0.90 1.35 4.98
C ILE A 60 0.80 2.59 4.07
N TYR A 61 0.01 2.49 3.01
CA TYR A 61 -0.53 3.59 2.23
C TYR A 61 -1.62 3.06 1.30
N LEU A 62 -2.47 3.97 0.83
CA LEU A 62 -3.41 3.75 -0.27
C LEU A 62 -3.52 5.06 -1.04
N ARG A 63 -2.99 5.12 -2.26
CA ARG A 63 -2.76 6.37 -2.99
C ARG A 63 -3.09 6.27 -4.45
N GLU A 64 -3.41 7.41 -5.04
CA GLU A 64 -3.63 7.54 -6.46
C GLU A 64 -2.32 7.41 -7.26
N LEU A 65 -2.29 6.43 -8.15
CA LEU A 65 -1.20 6.19 -9.08
C LEU A 65 -1.37 7.07 -10.33
N SER A 66 -2.59 7.05 -10.87
CA SER A 66 -3.09 7.84 -12.02
C SER A 66 -4.60 8.04 -11.82
N PRO A 67 -5.27 8.96 -12.54
CA PRO A 67 -6.73 9.09 -12.45
C PRO A 67 -7.41 7.72 -12.59
N ASP A 68 -8.33 7.45 -11.68
CA ASP A 68 -9.11 6.19 -11.54
C ASP A 68 -8.34 4.96 -11.06
N PHE A 69 -7.01 5.05 -10.91
CA PHE A 69 -6.17 3.95 -10.44
C PHE A 69 -5.49 4.26 -9.10
N LYS A 70 -5.61 3.35 -8.14
CA LYS A 70 -4.90 3.44 -6.86
C LYS A 70 -3.94 2.27 -6.71
N GLU A 71 -2.85 2.50 -5.99
CA GLU A 71 -2.02 1.43 -5.43
C GLU A 71 -2.07 1.48 -3.90
N GLY A 72 -1.95 0.33 -3.26
CA GLY A 72 -1.92 0.25 -1.80
C GLY A 72 -1.17 -0.96 -1.28
N ILE A 73 -0.70 -0.82 -0.05
CA ILE A 73 -0.14 -1.91 0.74
C ILE A 73 -0.89 -1.96 2.06
N PHE A 74 -1.59 -3.06 2.30
CA PHE A 74 -2.23 -3.37 3.56
C PHE A 74 -1.42 -4.46 4.29
N GLU A 75 -1.14 -4.24 5.57
CA GLU A 75 -0.49 -5.22 6.43
C GLU A 75 -1.40 -5.56 7.61
N TYR A 76 -1.49 -6.83 7.96
CA TYR A 76 -2.22 -7.26 9.14
C TYR A 76 -1.50 -8.35 9.93
N TYR A 77 -1.79 -8.37 11.23
CA TYR A 77 -1.22 -9.29 12.22
C TYR A 77 -2.33 -10.23 12.69
N GLN A 78 -2.10 -11.53 12.56
CA GLN A 78 -3.02 -12.57 13.01
C GLN A 78 -2.38 -13.35 14.16
N HIS A 79 -3.08 -13.47 15.29
CA HIS A 79 -2.55 -14.21 16.43
C HIS A 79 -2.51 -15.72 16.17
N ILE A 80 -1.47 -16.36 16.68
CA ILE A 80 -1.36 -17.83 16.65
C ILE A 80 -2.12 -18.38 17.85
N TYR A 81 -2.98 -19.37 17.62
CA TYR A 81 -3.67 -20.09 18.71
C TYR A 81 -3.00 -21.45 18.93
N LYS A 82 -2.69 -21.77 20.19
CA LYS A 82 -2.16 -23.07 20.61
C LYS A 82 -3.08 -23.64 21.68
N ASP A 83 -3.60 -24.84 21.45
CA ASP A 83 -4.54 -25.52 22.37
C ASP A 83 -5.75 -24.63 22.76
N GLY A 84 -6.29 -23.90 21.79
CA GLY A 84 -7.42 -22.98 21.98
C GLY A 84 -7.07 -21.68 22.71
N LYS A 85 -5.81 -21.45 23.09
CA LYS A 85 -5.36 -20.22 23.75
C LYS A 85 -4.61 -19.31 22.79
N LYS A 86 -4.91 -18.01 22.87
CA LYS A 86 -4.23 -16.94 22.12
C LYS A 86 -2.76 -16.85 22.55
N SER A 87 -1.83 -16.96 21.60
CA SER A 87 -0.40 -16.76 21.82
C SER A 87 -0.02 -15.29 21.66
N ASP A 88 1.05 -14.88 22.36
CA ASP A 88 1.73 -13.59 22.12
C ASP A 88 2.41 -13.54 20.75
N SER A 89 2.60 -14.69 20.10
CA SER A 89 3.11 -14.78 18.73
C SER A 89 2.01 -14.49 17.71
N TYR A 90 2.40 -13.84 16.61
CA TYR A 90 1.53 -13.52 15.49
C TYR A 90 2.20 -13.85 14.16
N GLU A 91 1.37 -14.15 13.17
CA GLU A 91 1.72 -14.20 11.75
C GLU A 91 1.46 -12.82 11.15
N VAL A 92 2.34 -12.35 10.25
CA VAL A 92 2.16 -11.08 9.54
C VAL A 92 1.88 -11.37 8.09
N PHE A 93 0.85 -10.74 7.56
CA PHE A 93 0.45 -10.87 6.17
C PHE A 93 0.45 -9.50 5.50
N GLN A 94 0.66 -9.51 4.18
CA GLN A 94 0.67 -8.31 3.35
C GLN A 94 -0.14 -8.54 2.07
N ILE A 95 -0.99 -7.56 1.76
CA ILE A 95 -1.68 -7.43 0.49
C ILE A 95 -1.13 -6.20 -0.21
N LYS A 96 -0.47 -6.41 -1.35
CA LYS A 96 -0.18 -5.33 -2.30
C LYS A 96 -1.26 -5.35 -3.36
N LEU A 97 -1.83 -4.21 -3.73
CA LEU A 97 -2.89 -4.19 -4.72
C LEU A 97 -2.92 -2.93 -5.58
N ILE A 98 -3.44 -3.09 -6.80
CA ILE A 98 -3.83 -1.99 -7.68
C ILE A 98 -5.33 -2.10 -7.92
N THR A 99 -6.04 -0.99 -7.79
CA THR A 99 -7.46 -0.89 -8.10
C THR A 99 -7.71 0.01 -9.30
N ALA A 100 -8.78 -0.28 -10.02
CA ALA A 100 -9.43 0.64 -10.95
C ALA A 100 -10.85 0.86 -10.43
N GLU A 101 -11.13 2.04 -9.88
CA GLU A 101 -12.36 2.29 -9.11
C GLU A 101 -12.53 1.24 -7.98
N ASN A 102 -13.57 0.40 -8.08
CA ASN A 102 -13.88 -0.68 -7.13
C ASN A 102 -13.31 -2.04 -7.54
N ASP A 103 -12.72 -2.17 -8.73
CA ASP A 103 -12.16 -3.43 -9.18
C ASP A 103 -10.70 -3.58 -8.75
N ILE A 104 -10.36 -4.71 -8.12
CA ILE A 104 -8.97 -5.11 -7.91
C ILE A 104 -8.44 -5.66 -9.23
N ILE A 105 -7.46 -4.98 -9.83
CA ILE A 105 -6.89 -5.36 -11.13
C ILE A 105 -5.56 -6.09 -10.98
N HIS A 106 -4.93 -5.98 -9.82
CA HIS A 106 -3.74 -6.72 -9.45
C HIS A 106 -3.70 -6.85 -7.94
N TYR A 107 -3.31 -8.04 -7.44
CA TYR A 107 -2.86 -8.16 -6.06
C TYR A 107 -1.76 -9.21 -5.90
N GLU A 108 -0.95 -9.03 -4.86
CA GLU A 108 -0.06 -10.04 -4.29
C GLU A 108 -0.44 -10.21 -2.81
N PHE A 109 -0.87 -11.42 -2.44
CA PHE A 109 -1.10 -11.80 -1.05
C PHE A 109 0.06 -12.64 -0.56
N SER A 110 0.68 -12.24 0.55
CA SER A 110 1.92 -12.84 1.03
C SER A 110 1.99 -12.90 2.55
N GLU A 111 2.76 -13.85 3.05
CA GLU A 111 3.07 -14.01 4.47
C GLU A 111 4.51 -13.58 4.74
N GLN A 112 4.72 -12.79 5.79
CA GLN A 112 6.06 -12.46 6.27
C GLN A 112 6.67 -13.65 6.99
N LYS A 113 7.81 -14.11 6.50
CA LYS A 113 8.71 -15.04 7.19
C LYS A 113 9.99 -14.32 7.59
N ASN A 114 10.78 -14.94 8.45
CA ASN A 114 12.09 -14.42 8.85
C ASN A 114 13.19 -15.37 8.39
N LYS A 115 14.29 -14.81 7.88
CA LYS A 115 15.50 -15.57 7.56
C LYS A 115 16.70 -14.98 8.29
N LYS A 116 17.60 -15.84 8.75
CA LYS A 116 18.89 -15.40 9.30
C LYS A 116 19.77 -14.92 8.16
N VAL A 117 20.33 -13.72 8.30
CA VAL A 117 21.33 -13.17 7.38
C VAL A 117 22.51 -12.65 8.17
N LYS A 118 23.71 -12.71 7.58
CA LYS A 118 24.90 -12.11 8.19
C LYS A 118 24.69 -10.58 8.28
N SER A 119 25.06 -9.99 9.42
CA SER A 119 25.06 -8.54 9.62
C SER A 119 26.15 -7.89 8.78
N ASP A 120 25.86 -6.73 8.18
CA ASP A 120 26.85 -5.97 7.40
C ASP A 120 27.89 -5.27 8.30
N TRP A 121 27.61 -5.17 9.61
CA TRP A 121 28.39 -4.40 10.58
C TRP A 121 29.06 -5.27 11.65
N SER A 122 28.85 -6.59 11.62
CA SER A 122 29.34 -7.52 12.64
C SER A 122 29.34 -8.96 12.14
N ASP A 123 30.11 -9.84 12.78
CA ASP A 123 30.08 -11.29 12.51
C ASP A 123 28.84 -12.01 13.07
N SER A 124 27.85 -11.26 13.55
CA SER A 124 26.58 -11.81 14.05
C SER A 124 25.56 -12.01 12.93
N TYR A 125 24.55 -12.82 13.21
CA TYR A 125 23.39 -13.01 12.34
C TYR A 125 22.20 -12.19 12.86
N ILE A 126 21.49 -11.53 11.95
CA ILE A 126 20.24 -10.84 12.23
C ILE A 126 19.09 -11.52 11.50
N TRP A 127 17.90 -11.49 12.09
CA TRP A 127 16.68 -11.91 11.41
C TRP A 127 16.18 -10.77 10.53
N LYS A 128 16.17 -10.98 9.21
CA LYS A 128 15.53 -10.05 8.26
C LYS A 128 14.19 -10.64 7.80
N PRO A 129 13.12 -9.84 7.79
CA PRO A 129 11.84 -10.26 7.25
C PRO A 129 11.94 -10.42 5.73
N TYR A 130 11.18 -11.36 5.18
CA TYR A 130 10.92 -11.52 3.75
C TYR A 130 9.49 -12.01 3.55
N TYR A 131 8.91 -11.78 2.37
CA TYR A 131 7.53 -12.16 2.09
C TYR A 131 7.50 -13.38 1.18
N VAL A 132 6.74 -14.40 1.59
CA VAL A 132 6.44 -15.59 0.79
C VAL A 132 5.09 -15.38 0.13
N LEU A 133 5.06 -15.41 -1.20
CA LEU A 133 3.83 -15.28 -1.97
C LEU A 133 2.90 -16.47 -1.69
N ILE A 134 1.65 -16.18 -1.32
CA ILE A 134 0.57 -17.16 -1.17
C ILE A 134 -0.25 -17.21 -2.45
N GLU A 135 -0.73 -16.04 -2.89
CA GLU A 135 -1.64 -15.92 -4.03
C GLU A 135 -1.35 -14.63 -4.80
N ARG A 136 -1.59 -14.67 -6.11
CA ARG A 136 -1.51 -13.48 -6.97
C ARG A 136 -2.62 -13.47 -8.00
N PHE A 137 -3.07 -12.27 -8.32
CA PHE A 137 -3.99 -12.03 -9.42
C PHE A 137 -3.49 -10.87 -10.29
N LYS A 138 -3.81 -10.94 -11.58
CA LYS A 138 -3.45 -9.91 -12.54
C LYS A 138 -4.45 -9.86 -13.69
N ASN A 139 -5.05 -8.70 -13.91
CA ASN A 139 -5.85 -8.39 -15.10
C ASN A 139 -4.99 -7.60 -16.10
N GLU A 140 -4.41 -8.30 -17.07
CA GLU A 140 -3.47 -7.71 -18.04
C GLU A 140 -4.10 -6.56 -18.86
N LYS A 141 -5.39 -6.69 -19.23
CA LYS A 141 -6.08 -5.65 -20.01
C LYS A 141 -6.20 -4.36 -19.19
N LYS A 142 -6.67 -4.44 -17.94
CA LYS A 142 -6.83 -3.25 -17.08
C LYS A 142 -5.48 -2.67 -16.66
N LEU A 143 -4.44 -3.48 -16.50
CA LEU A 143 -3.08 -2.98 -16.25
C LEU A 143 -2.47 -2.27 -17.45
N ASN A 144 -2.74 -2.74 -18.68
CA ASN A 144 -2.33 -2.01 -19.87
C ASN A 144 -3.06 -0.67 -19.97
N ASN A 145 -4.35 -0.62 -19.59
CA ASN A 145 -5.08 0.65 -19.49
C ASN A 145 -4.42 1.59 -18.48
N LEU A 146 -4.03 1.11 -17.29
CA LEU A 146 -3.27 1.90 -16.33
C LEU A 146 -1.99 2.47 -16.95
N LYS A 147 -1.18 1.64 -17.65
CA LYS A 147 0.05 2.10 -18.29
C LYS A 147 -0.21 3.22 -19.30
N THR A 148 -1.23 3.06 -20.14
CA THR A 148 -1.64 4.09 -21.10
C THR A 148 -2.13 5.36 -20.41
N THR A 149 -2.98 5.24 -19.38
CA THR A 149 -3.48 6.39 -18.62
C THR A 149 -2.35 7.12 -17.90
N PHE A 150 -1.41 6.38 -17.30
CA PHE A 150 -0.22 6.94 -16.66
C PHE A 150 0.65 7.69 -17.68
N LYS A 151 0.93 7.08 -18.83
CA LYS A 151 1.69 7.73 -19.92
C LYS A 151 1.04 9.00 -20.42
N ASN A 152 -0.28 9.01 -20.63
CA ASN A 152 -1.00 10.18 -21.10
C ASN A 152 -1.03 11.29 -20.04
N ASN A 153 -1.15 10.93 -18.75
CA ASN A 153 -1.21 11.91 -17.68
C ASN A 153 0.16 12.48 -17.31
N PHE A 154 1.18 11.63 -17.20
CA PHE A 154 2.50 12.01 -16.70
C PHE A 154 3.57 12.13 -17.79
N GLN A 155 3.26 11.81 -19.04
CA GLN A 155 4.21 11.86 -20.17
C GLN A 155 5.48 11.04 -19.90
N ALA A 156 5.31 9.92 -19.21
CA ALA A 156 6.34 8.95 -18.87
C ALA A 156 5.74 7.55 -18.78
N GLU A 157 6.53 6.53 -19.06
CA GLU A 157 6.10 5.15 -18.87
C GLU A 157 5.94 4.84 -17.38
N LEU A 158 4.95 4.01 -17.04
CA LEU A 158 4.79 3.49 -15.68
C LEU A 158 6.01 2.63 -15.33
N ASN A 159 6.75 3.01 -14.30
CA ASN A 159 7.88 2.25 -13.82
C ASN A 159 7.41 1.21 -12.78
N GLU A 160 7.20 -0.03 -13.23
CA GLU A 160 6.74 -1.12 -12.35
C GLU A 160 7.68 -1.38 -11.16
N LYS A 161 8.96 -1.03 -11.25
CA LYS A 161 9.93 -1.18 -10.15
C LYS A 161 9.71 -0.17 -9.03
N GLU A 162 8.96 0.90 -9.29
CA GLU A 162 8.60 1.91 -8.30
C GLU A 162 7.24 1.64 -7.61
N LEU A 163 6.49 0.65 -8.11
CA LEU A 163 5.25 0.20 -7.47
C LEU A 163 5.55 -0.49 -6.15
N PHE A 164 4.66 -0.31 -5.18
CA PHE A 164 4.72 -0.99 -3.88
C PHE A 164 6.02 -0.78 -3.08
N LEU A 165 6.78 0.28 -3.36
CA LEU A 165 7.98 0.61 -2.59
C LEU A 165 7.58 1.19 -1.22
N LYS A 166 8.18 0.64 -0.16
CA LYS A 166 7.98 1.09 1.23
C LYS A 166 9.09 2.02 1.73
N ASP A 167 10.19 2.11 1.00
CA ASP A 167 11.41 2.76 1.48
C ASP A 167 11.38 4.28 1.25
N TYR A 168 10.57 4.77 0.32
CA TYR A 168 10.35 6.19 0.14
C TYR A 168 9.43 6.74 1.23
N THR A 169 9.82 7.87 1.80
CA THR A 169 9.06 8.60 2.81
C THR A 169 9.21 10.08 2.54
N TYR A 170 8.11 10.83 2.55
CA TYR A 170 8.15 12.28 2.39
C TYR A 170 8.39 12.98 3.72
N GLY A 171 9.31 13.93 3.74
CA GLY A 171 9.56 14.80 4.89
C GLY A 171 10.86 15.57 4.77
N GLU A 172 11.11 16.46 5.73
CA GLU A 172 12.38 17.19 5.84
C GLU A 172 13.45 16.31 6.46
N ASN A 173 13.26 15.95 7.71
CA ASN A 173 14.22 15.21 8.50
C ASN A 173 13.64 13.83 8.84
N CYS A 174 14.15 12.76 8.23
CA CYS A 174 13.67 11.40 8.44
C CYS A 174 14.74 10.54 9.11
N GLY A 175 14.50 10.11 10.35
CA GLY A 175 15.33 9.13 11.05
C GLY A 175 16.02 9.65 12.31
N VAL A 176 16.99 8.86 12.79
CA VAL A 176 17.73 9.15 14.02
C VAL A 176 18.57 10.41 13.83
N GLY A 177 18.49 11.34 14.79
CA GLY A 177 19.21 12.60 14.73
C GLY A 177 18.65 13.61 13.71
N ALA A 178 17.42 13.39 13.22
CA ALA A 178 16.78 14.30 12.26
C ALA A 178 17.63 14.50 10.99
N MET A 179 18.30 13.44 10.51
CA MET A 179 19.03 13.48 9.24
C MET A 179 18.07 13.62 8.07
N ASN A 180 18.48 14.38 7.05
CA ASN A 180 17.74 14.47 5.80
C ASN A 180 17.66 13.08 5.13
N SER A 181 16.49 12.73 4.59
CA SER A 181 16.38 11.59 3.68
C SER A 181 17.25 11.80 2.44
N LYS A 182 17.56 10.72 1.73
CA LYS A 182 18.27 10.79 0.44
C LYS A 182 17.54 11.72 -0.54
N GLU A 183 16.22 11.60 -0.61
CA GLU A 183 15.36 12.40 -1.49
C GLU A 183 15.34 13.88 -1.06
N ARG A 184 15.37 14.18 0.24
CA ARG A 184 15.50 15.56 0.70
C ARG A 184 16.83 16.18 0.29
N ILE A 185 17.93 15.43 0.42
CA ILE A 185 19.27 15.88 0.02
C ILE A 185 19.29 16.17 -1.49
N GLU A 186 18.79 15.23 -2.30
CA GLU A 186 18.71 15.37 -3.75
C GLU A 186 17.81 16.55 -4.17
N LEU A 187 16.66 16.76 -3.52
CA LEU A 187 15.80 17.91 -3.78
C LEU A 187 16.52 19.24 -3.54
N ASN A 188 17.18 19.36 -2.38
CA ASN A 188 17.90 20.59 -2.03
C ASN A 188 19.00 20.88 -3.04
N ASP A 189 19.74 19.85 -3.48
CA ASP A 189 20.75 19.98 -4.54
C ASP A 189 20.13 20.46 -5.86
N PHE A 190 18.97 19.90 -6.26
CA PHE A 190 18.29 20.32 -7.48
C PHE A 190 17.83 21.77 -7.41
N VAL A 191 17.30 22.23 -6.27
CA VAL A 191 16.86 23.61 -6.09
C VAL A 191 18.05 24.58 -6.15
N VAL A 192 19.12 24.29 -5.41
CA VAL A 192 20.33 25.13 -5.39
C VAL A 192 20.97 25.26 -6.78
N LYS A 193 20.98 24.17 -7.55
CA LYS A 193 21.53 24.14 -8.91
C LYS A 193 20.55 24.63 -9.99
N ASN A 194 19.34 25.06 -9.62
CA ASN A 194 18.25 25.34 -10.57
C ASN A 194 18.02 24.20 -11.58
N ASN A 195 18.17 22.95 -11.13
CA ASN A 195 18.06 21.76 -11.97
C ASN A 195 16.59 21.37 -12.19
N LYS A 196 15.93 22.18 -13.02
CA LYS A 196 14.54 22.00 -13.43
C LYS A 196 14.27 20.61 -14.01
N ASN A 197 15.20 20.07 -14.81
CA ASN A 197 15.02 18.77 -15.47
C ASN A 197 14.90 17.62 -14.47
N SER A 198 15.74 17.58 -13.44
CA SER A 198 15.65 16.55 -12.40
C SER A 198 14.33 16.63 -11.62
N ILE A 199 13.89 17.83 -11.27
CA ILE A 199 12.60 18.04 -10.59
C ILE A 199 11.43 17.58 -11.46
N LEU A 200 11.43 17.92 -12.76
CA LEU A 200 10.41 17.44 -13.69
C LEU A 200 10.44 15.91 -13.86
N ASN A 201 11.62 15.29 -13.86
CA ASN A 201 11.72 13.83 -13.90
C ASN A 201 11.09 13.18 -12.65
N TRP A 202 11.26 13.76 -11.46
CA TRP A 202 10.57 13.29 -10.26
C TRP A 202 9.07 13.51 -10.31
N LEU A 203 8.60 14.61 -10.90
CA LEU A 203 7.17 14.85 -11.09
C LEU A 203 6.51 13.77 -11.98
N LYS A 204 7.27 13.19 -12.90
CA LYS A 204 6.87 12.09 -13.78
C LYS A 204 7.06 10.69 -13.17
N SER A 205 7.64 10.58 -11.98
CA SER A 205 7.89 9.29 -11.31
C SER A 205 6.58 8.57 -11.01
N THR A 206 6.63 7.24 -10.96
CA THR A 206 5.51 6.41 -10.51
C THR A 206 5.31 6.50 -8.98
N ASN A 207 6.37 6.85 -8.24
CA ASN A 207 6.33 6.96 -6.78
C ASN A 207 5.78 8.32 -6.31
N SER A 208 4.70 8.30 -5.53
CA SER A 208 4.04 9.52 -5.05
C SER A 208 4.90 10.36 -4.10
N GLU A 209 5.74 9.77 -3.23
CA GLU A 209 6.61 10.58 -2.35
C GLU A 209 7.59 11.43 -3.16
N LYS A 210 8.23 10.86 -4.20
CA LYS A 210 9.09 11.61 -5.13
C LYS A 210 8.33 12.73 -5.84
N GLN A 211 7.10 12.46 -6.27
CA GLN A 211 6.28 13.48 -6.92
C GLN A 211 5.98 14.65 -5.98
N LEU A 212 5.79 14.41 -4.68
CA LEU A 212 5.58 15.48 -3.69
C LEU A 212 6.85 16.29 -3.42
N TYR A 213 8.02 15.63 -3.35
CA TYR A 213 9.28 16.37 -3.34
C TYR A 213 9.44 17.25 -4.59
N ALA A 214 9.01 16.76 -5.76
CA ALA A 214 9.04 17.56 -6.99
C ALA A 214 8.11 18.78 -6.94
N VAL A 215 6.89 18.63 -6.38
CA VAL A 215 5.97 19.76 -6.16
C VAL A 215 6.65 20.84 -5.33
N GLU A 216 7.28 20.47 -4.22
CA GLU A 216 8.01 21.41 -3.37
C GLU A 216 9.16 22.10 -4.14
N GLY A 217 9.94 21.32 -4.90
CA GLY A 217 11.02 21.83 -5.74
C GLY A 217 10.54 22.84 -6.78
N ILE A 218 9.43 22.56 -7.46
CA ILE A 218 8.84 23.48 -8.44
C ILE A 218 8.45 24.80 -7.78
N LEU A 219 7.79 24.76 -6.63
CA LEU A 219 7.38 25.97 -5.92
C LEU A 219 8.59 26.80 -5.47
N LYS A 220 9.65 26.15 -4.98
CA LYS A 220 10.92 26.81 -4.63
C LYS A 220 11.55 27.49 -5.85
N LEU A 221 11.59 26.80 -6.99
CA LEU A 221 12.14 27.35 -8.24
C LEU A 221 11.29 28.51 -8.80
N ILE A 222 9.96 28.42 -8.73
CA ILE A 222 9.06 29.53 -9.12
C ILE A 222 9.34 30.75 -8.25
N LYS A 223 9.46 30.56 -6.93
CA LYS A 223 9.77 31.64 -5.98
C LYS A 223 11.12 32.31 -6.25
N SER A 224 12.10 31.56 -6.77
CA SER A 224 13.40 32.10 -7.20
C SER A 224 13.41 32.70 -8.61
N GLY A 225 12.25 32.78 -9.29
CA GLY A 225 12.11 33.41 -10.61
C GLY A 225 12.24 32.46 -11.80
N SER A 226 12.33 31.14 -11.59
CA SER A 226 12.35 30.18 -12.69
C SER A 226 10.99 30.06 -13.36
N GLN A 227 10.99 30.03 -14.69
CA GLN A 227 9.78 29.94 -15.50
C GLN A 227 9.46 28.48 -15.87
N PHE A 228 8.17 28.16 -15.84
CA PHE A 228 7.64 26.85 -16.24
C PHE A 228 6.66 27.02 -17.40
N SER A 229 6.72 26.10 -18.35
CA SER A 229 5.79 26.04 -19.47
C SER A 229 4.41 25.62 -19.00
N LYS A 230 3.39 25.89 -19.82
CA LYS A 230 2.02 25.46 -19.53
C LYS A 230 1.93 23.94 -19.30
N GLN A 231 2.63 23.16 -20.13
CA GLN A 231 2.64 21.70 -20.04
C GLN A 231 3.26 21.20 -18.71
N GLU A 232 4.29 21.86 -18.22
CA GLU A 232 4.92 21.53 -16.93
C GLU A 232 4.00 21.89 -15.76
N LEU A 233 3.31 23.03 -15.84
CA LEU A 233 2.33 23.43 -14.81
C LEU A 233 1.09 22.52 -14.81
N ASP A 234 0.69 22.00 -15.97
CA ASP A 234 -0.39 21.01 -16.05
C ASP A 234 0.02 19.67 -15.40
N LEU A 235 1.28 19.26 -15.54
CA LEU A 235 1.82 18.09 -14.85
C LEU A 235 1.89 18.31 -13.33
N PHE A 236 2.32 19.51 -12.90
CA PHE A 236 2.30 19.92 -11.50
C PHE A 236 0.89 19.81 -10.91
N ARG A 237 -0.12 20.35 -11.59
CA ARG A 237 -1.53 20.30 -11.15
C ARG A 237 -2.02 18.86 -10.96
N LYS A 238 -1.74 17.97 -11.93
CA LYS A 238 -2.09 16.55 -11.82
C LYS A 238 -1.53 15.89 -10.57
N VAL A 239 -0.31 16.24 -10.16
CA VAL A 239 0.28 15.72 -8.91
C VAL A 239 -0.38 16.36 -7.69
N THR A 240 -0.63 17.67 -7.70
CA THR A 240 -1.24 18.36 -6.56
C THR A 240 -2.69 17.93 -6.29
N ASP A 241 -3.37 17.40 -7.29
CA ASP A 241 -4.77 16.97 -7.21
C ASP A 241 -4.93 15.48 -6.84
N LYS A 242 -3.81 14.75 -6.70
CA LYS A 242 -3.80 13.34 -6.30
C LYS A 242 -4.45 13.12 -4.94
N LYS A 243 -5.10 11.97 -4.81
CA LYS A 243 -5.80 11.54 -3.59
C LYS A 243 -5.10 10.41 -2.86
N GLY A 244 -5.50 10.23 -1.60
CA GLY A 244 -5.10 9.12 -0.75
C GLY A 244 -3.92 9.47 0.15
N THR A 245 -3.36 8.44 0.78
CA THR A 245 -2.35 8.57 1.82
C THR A 245 -0.99 8.12 1.33
N ILE A 246 0.07 8.77 1.81
CA ILE A 246 1.46 8.35 1.57
C ILE A 246 2.23 8.26 2.88
N LYS A 247 3.44 7.69 2.84
CA LYS A 247 4.31 7.63 4.02
C LYS A 247 5.00 8.97 4.25
N VAL A 248 4.91 9.48 5.47
CA VAL A 248 5.59 10.70 5.89
C VAL A 248 6.49 10.48 7.10
N CYS A 249 7.43 11.38 7.30
CA CYS A 249 8.26 11.45 8.49
C CYS A 249 8.20 12.83 9.15
N HIS A 250 8.29 12.84 10.47
CA HIS A 250 8.45 14.03 11.30
C HIS A 250 9.59 13.75 12.30
N GLY A 251 10.84 13.90 11.84
CA GLY A 251 12.01 13.47 12.61
C GLY A 251 12.10 11.95 12.64
N CYS A 252 12.07 11.38 13.84
CA CYS A 252 12.13 9.92 14.04
C CYS A 252 10.75 9.23 13.97
N ILE A 253 9.67 10.00 13.84
CA ILE A 253 8.30 9.47 13.82
C ILE A 253 7.87 9.27 12.37
N TYR A 254 7.43 8.05 12.05
CA TYR A 254 6.89 7.68 10.74
C TYR A 254 5.39 7.44 10.85
N SER A 255 4.64 7.99 9.90
CA SER A 255 3.18 7.88 9.85
C SER A 255 2.70 7.88 8.40
N THR A 256 1.39 7.86 8.22
CA THR A 256 0.75 8.16 6.94
C THR A 256 0.06 9.51 7.02
N GLN A 257 -0.04 10.21 5.89
CA GLN A 257 -0.76 11.47 5.79
C GLN A 257 -1.45 11.59 4.43
N GLU A 258 -2.60 12.25 4.39
CA GLU A 258 -3.33 12.57 3.16
C GLU A 258 -2.49 13.49 2.27
N VAL A 259 -2.41 13.15 0.97
CA VAL A 259 -1.66 13.93 -0.03
C VAL A 259 -2.11 15.38 -0.04
N SER A 260 -3.42 15.64 0.04
CA SER A 260 -3.97 16.99 0.03
C SER A 260 -3.48 17.86 1.20
N GLU A 261 -3.28 17.26 2.37
CA GLU A 261 -2.76 17.98 3.53
C GLU A 261 -1.28 18.32 3.35
N ILE A 262 -0.50 17.40 2.81
CA ILE A 262 0.92 17.61 2.51
C ILE A 262 1.06 18.76 1.51
N ILE A 263 0.28 18.75 0.43
CA ILE A 263 0.27 19.82 -0.58
C ILE A 263 -0.10 21.17 0.05
N LYS A 264 -1.09 21.20 0.94
CA LYS A 264 -1.46 22.42 1.68
C LYS A 264 -0.30 22.94 2.53
N ASN A 265 0.38 22.05 3.25
CA ASN A 265 1.51 22.40 4.09
C ASN A 265 2.69 22.95 3.26
N ILE A 266 3.06 22.28 2.16
CA ILE A 266 4.08 22.76 1.22
C ILE A 266 3.78 24.20 0.76
N LYS A 267 2.55 24.45 0.31
CA LYS A 267 2.12 25.76 -0.18
C LYS A 267 2.14 26.84 0.90
N SER A 268 1.96 26.47 2.17
CA SER A 268 1.95 27.43 3.29
C SER A 268 3.34 27.89 3.75
N GLN A 269 4.39 27.14 3.39
CA GLN A 269 5.78 27.39 3.80
C GLN A 269 6.58 28.22 2.79
N LEU A 270 6.01 28.51 1.61
CA LEU A 270 6.68 29.17 0.49
C LEU A 270 5.96 30.47 0.13
#